data_AF-A0AAC9RHN9-F1
#
_entry.id   AF-A0AAC9RHN9-F1
#
_cell.length_a   1.000
_cell.length_b   1.000
_cell.length_c   1.000
_cell.angle_alpha   90.00
_cell.angle_beta   90.00
_cell.angle_gamma   90.00
#
_symmetry.space_group_name_H-M   'P 1'
#
loop_
_entity.id
_entity.type
_entity.pdbx_description
1 polymer ?
#
loop_
_entity_poly.entity_id
_entity_poly.type
_entity_poly.pdbx_seq_one_letter_code
_entity_poly.pdbx_strand_id
1 'polypeptide(L)' 'MKIIGDINDIDLKILANEFIVTVDIQSKDEVSMKLLKFLRDGEIKIEDAAIFHEICMIIEDKLFG' A
#
# COMPACT_ATOMS: atom_id res chain seq x y z
N MET A 1 -6.84 -14.96 -2.65
CA MET A 1 -5.76 -14.17 -3.29
C MET A 1 -6.28 -13.16 -4.32
N LYS A 2 -6.14 -11.86 -4.04
CA LYS A 2 -6.43 -10.74 -4.96
C LYS A 2 -5.14 -10.35 -5.69
N ILE A 3 -5.21 -10.06 -6.99
CA ILE A 3 -4.04 -9.67 -7.80
C ILE A 3 -4.20 -8.23 -8.26
N ILE A 4 -3.11 -7.46 -8.16
CA ILE A 4 -2.98 -6.07 -8.60
C ILE A 4 -1.90 -6.05 -9.67
N GLY A 5 -2.30 -5.96 -10.94
CA GLY A 5 -1.40 -6.02 -12.11
C GLY A 5 -1.66 -4.95 -13.17
N ASP A 6 -2.88 -4.45 -13.27
CA ASP A 6 -3.26 -3.36 -14.20
C ASP A 6 -4.47 -2.65 -13.60
N ILE A 7 -4.23 -1.69 -12.69
CA ILE A 7 -5.25 -1.19 -11.78
C ILE A 7 -5.50 0.30 -11.98
N ASN A 8 -6.79 0.67 -12.09
CA ASN A 8 -7.26 2.04 -12.01
C ASN A 8 -6.83 2.69 -10.68
N ASP A 9 -6.36 3.95 -10.72
CA ASP A 9 -5.98 4.80 -9.56
C ASP A 9 -6.87 4.67 -8.32
N ILE A 10 -8.16 4.38 -8.53
CA ILE A 10 -9.16 4.24 -7.47
C ILE A 10 -8.84 3.07 -6.53
N ASP A 11 -8.49 1.88 -7.05
CA ASP A 11 -8.25 0.72 -6.18
C ASP A 11 -6.94 0.88 -5.39
N LEU A 12 -5.93 1.56 -5.96
CA LEU A 12 -4.69 1.91 -5.25
C LEU A 12 -4.99 2.84 -4.07
N LYS A 13 -5.84 3.85 -4.28
CA LYS A 13 -6.27 4.78 -3.23
C LYS A 13 -7.09 4.10 -2.14
N ILE A 14 -7.98 3.18 -2.51
CA ILE A 14 -8.75 2.39 -1.54
C ILE A 14 -7.80 1.55 -0.69
N LEU A 15 -6.89 0.81 -1.31
CA LEU A 15 -5.91 -0.02 -0.61
C LEU A 15 -5.01 0.80 0.33
N ALA A 16 -4.54 1.96 -0.13
CA ALA A 16 -3.75 2.88 0.68
C ALA A 16 -4.54 3.36 1.92
N ASN A 17 -5.81 3.71 1.74
CA ASN A 17 -6.66 4.13 2.86
C ASN A 17 -6.92 2.97 3.84
N GLU A 18 -7.23 1.78 3.33
CA GLU A 18 -7.42 0.57 4.15
C GLU A 18 -6.18 0.26 4.98
N PHE A 19 -5.00 0.36 4.36
CA PHE A 19 -3.73 0.22 5.05
C PHE A 19 -3.57 1.26 6.17
N ILE A 20 -3.78 2.54 5.87
CA ILE A 20 -3.62 3.65 6.83
C ILE A 20 -4.52 3.50 8.06
N VAL A 21 -5.78 3.07 7.88
CA VAL A 21 -6.70 2.92 9.02
C VAL A 21 -6.44 1.67 9.85
N THR A 22 -5.78 0.67 9.27
CA THR A 22 -5.56 -0.64 9.91
C THR A 22 -4.19 -0.74 10.58
N VAL A 23 -3.20 -0.06 10.02
CA VAL A 23 -1.79 -0.22 10.40
C VAL A 23 -1.30 1.05 11.06
N ASP A 24 -0.85 0.92 12.30
CA ASP A 24 -0.18 2.00 13.01
C ASP A 24 1.20 2.27 12.39
N ILE A 25 1.41 3.48 11.89
CA ILE A 25 2.61 3.89 11.15
C ILE A 25 3.23 5.09 11.86
N GLN A 26 4.47 4.93 12.36
CA GLN A 26 5.13 5.93 13.19
C GLN A 26 6.16 6.76 12.41
N SER A 27 6.64 6.26 11.27
CA SER A 27 7.57 6.98 10.40
C SER A 27 7.48 6.54 8.95
N LYS A 28 8.01 7.38 8.06
CA LYS A 28 8.07 7.15 6.62
C LYS A 28 8.80 5.84 6.28
N ASP A 29 9.89 5.56 6.97
CA ASP A 29 10.73 4.37 6.74
C ASP A 29 10.01 3.05 7.03
N GLU A 30 8.94 3.08 7.83
CA GLU A 30 8.16 1.88 8.16
C GLU A 30 7.14 1.48 7.07
N VAL A 31 6.76 2.42 6.19
CA VAL A 31 5.62 2.26 5.26
C VAL A 31 5.79 1.03 4.37
N SER A 32 6.91 0.93 3.67
CA SER A 32 7.16 -0.16 2.72
C SER A 32 7.10 -1.55 3.39
N MET A 33 7.77 -1.70 4.52
CA MET A 33 7.85 -2.98 5.24
C MET A 33 6.50 -3.37 5.85
N LYS A 34 5.77 -2.42 6.44
CA LYS A 34 4.44 -2.68 7.00
C LYS A 34 3.41 -2.92 5.90
N LEU A 35 3.49 -2.24 4.75
CA LEU A 35 2.64 -2.49 3.60
C LEU A 35 2.83 -3.89 3.05
N LEU A 36 4.08 -4.36 2.89
CA LEU A 36 4.36 -5.74 2.46
C LEU A 36 3.73 -6.78 3.40
N LYS A 37 3.80 -6.54 4.71
CA LYS A 37 3.16 -7.41 5.70
C LYS A 37 1.64 -7.39 5.55
N PHE A 38 1.03 -6.21 5.45
CA PHE A 38 -0.41 -6.04 5.26
C PHE A 38 -0.92 -6.77 4.01
N LEU A 39 -0.21 -6.61 2.88
CA LEU A 39 -0.56 -7.27 1.61
C LEU A 39 -0.49 -8.79 1.75
N ARG A 40 0.58 -9.31 2.37
CA ARG A 40 0.72 -10.74 2.62
C ARG A 40 -0.39 -11.29 3.51
N ASP A 41 -0.71 -10.59 4.59
CA ASP A 41 -1.74 -11.01 5.54
C ASP A 41 -3.15 -10.95 4.91
N GLY A 42 -3.39 -10.04 3.95
CA GLY A 42 -4.62 -9.95 3.16
C GLY A 42 -4.66 -10.83 1.91
N GLU A 43 -3.66 -11.68 1.68
CA GLU A 43 -3.48 -12.46 0.44
C GLU A 43 -3.57 -11.59 -0.85
N ILE A 44 -3.01 -10.39 -0.81
CA ILE A 44 -2.94 -9.46 -1.94
C ILE A 44 -1.56 -9.58 -2.57
N LYS A 45 -1.53 -9.85 -3.88
CA LYS A 45 -0.30 -9.88 -4.67
C LYS A 45 -0.24 -8.67 -5.58
N ILE A 46 0.88 -7.95 -5.55
CA ILE A 46 1.21 -6.90 -6.51
C ILE A 46 2.19 -7.48 -7.52
N GLU A 47 1.90 -7.33 -8.80
CA GLU A 47 2.69 -7.94 -9.88
C GLU A 47 3.85 -7.06 -10.34
N ASP A 48 3.76 -5.75 -10.12
CA ASP A 48 4.75 -4.77 -10.54
C ASP A 48 5.32 -3.98 -9.35
N ALA A 49 6.64 -3.87 -9.29
CA ALA A 49 7.36 -3.05 -8.31
C ALA A 49 7.00 -1.56 -8.44
N ALA A 50 6.67 -1.07 -9.64
CA ALA A 50 6.23 0.30 -9.86
C ALA A 50 4.91 0.61 -9.14
N ILE A 51 3.94 -0.30 -9.22
CA ILE A 51 2.65 -0.17 -8.52
C ILE A 51 2.86 -0.17 -7.00
N PHE A 52 3.72 -1.07 -6.50
CA PHE A 52 4.05 -1.10 -5.07
C PHE A 52 4.68 0.24 -4.62
N HIS A 53 5.60 0.77 -5.41
CA HIS A 53 6.24 2.05 -5.12
C HIS A 53 5.23 3.20 -5.12
N GLU A 54 4.30 3.22 -6.08
CA GLU A 54 3.24 4.22 -6.16
C GLU A 54 2.32 4.20 -4.94
N ILE A 55 1.90 3.01 -4.48
CA ILE A 55 1.10 2.89 -3.26
C ILE A 55 1.88 3.42 -2.05
N CYS A 56 3.19 3.11 -1.95
CA CYS A 56 4.04 3.65 -0.89
C CYS A 56 4.03 5.18 -0.92
N MET A 57 4.23 5.80 -2.09
CA MET A 57 4.23 7.26 -2.21
C MET A 57 2.87 7.87 -1.82
N ILE A 58 1.76 7.26 -2.23
CA ILE A 58 0.40 7.73 -1.85
C ILE A 58 0.22 7.69 -0.33
N ILE A 59 0.66 6.62 0.33
CA ILE A 59 0.56 6.47 1.78
C ILE A 59 1.46 7.49 2.49
N GLU A 60 2.70 7.62 2.03
CA GLU A 60 3.67 8.55 2.61
C GLU A 60 3.21 10.00 2.51
N ASP A 61 2.68 10.41 1.36
CA ASP A 61 2.11 11.75 1.15
C ASP A 61 0.90 12.01 2.04
N LYS A 62 0.00 11.02 2.20
CA LYS A 62 -1.18 11.14 3.06
C LYS A 62 -0.85 11.25 4.56
N LEU A 63 0.22 10.60 5.01
CA LEU A 63 0.58 10.53 6.43
C LEU A 63 1.60 11.59 6.85
N PHE A 64 2.50 11.97 5.93
CA PHE A 64 3.69 12.76 6.22
C PHE A 64 3.91 13.93 5.25
N GLY A 65 3.03 14.11 4.26
CA GLY A 65 3.02 15.25 3.33
C GLY A 65 2.62 16.56 3.98
#